data_AF-A0A2P6AVI9-F1
#
_entry.id   AF-A0A2P6AVI9-F1
#
_cell.length_a   1.000
_cell.length_b   1.000
_cell.length_c   1.000
_cell.angle_alpha   90.00
_cell.angle_beta   90.00
_cell.angle_gamma   90.00
#
_symmetry.space_group_name_H-M   'P 1'
#
loop_
_entity.id
_entity.type
_entity.pdbx_description
1 polymer ?
#
loop_
_entity_poly.entity_id
_entity_poly.type
_entity_poly.pdbx_seq_one_letter_code
_entity_poly.pdbx_strand_id
1 'polypeptide(L)'
;PRRYILGFIPGPRRSTAYGYAQAVNGTWKEYVDRQNRWFARRDDFSDAIDFIGWYHYGTTRELGMRSDDMRNLYLAYHEGRAGFARSSYLAKPWLIAYTGKVEQTEALYRQQYTGCTLAR
;
A
#
# COMPACT_ATOMS: atom_id res chain seq x y z
N PRO A 1 -17.72 -17.06 2.60
CA PRO A 1 -17.37 -18.42 2.11
C PRO A 1 -16.18 -18.39 1.13
N ARG A 2 -15.13 -19.20 1.35
CA ARG A 2 -14.06 -19.41 0.35
C ARG A 2 -14.64 -20.15 -0.86
N ARG A 3 -14.29 -19.75 -2.09
CA ARG A 3 -14.56 -20.60 -3.26
C ARG A 3 -13.49 -21.68 -3.29
N TYR A 4 -13.89 -22.95 -3.36
CA TYR A 4 -12.95 -24.05 -3.55
C TYR A 4 -12.73 -24.25 -5.05
N ILE A 5 -11.47 -24.37 -5.45
CA ILE A 5 -11.08 -24.84 -6.78
C ILE A 5 -11.05 -26.36 -6.69
N LEU A 6 -11.71 -27.06 -7.62
CA LEU A 6 -11.80 -28.53 -7.63
C LEU A 6 -12.42 -29.17 -6.37
N GLY A 7 -13.18 -28.42 -5.56
CA GLY A 7 -13.93 -28.96 -4.41
C GLY A 7 -13.13 -29.15 -3.11
N PHE A 8 -11.79 -29.10 -3.14
CA PHE A 8 -10.94 -29.26 -1.94
C PHE A 8 -9.73 -28.31 -1.89
N ILE A 9 -9.34 -27.67 -3.00
CA ILE A 9 -8.25 -26.68 -3.00
C ILE A 9 -8.86 -25.33 -2.58
N PRO A 10 -8.40 -24.70 -1.49
CA PRO A 10 -8.90 -23.38 -1.10
C PRO A 10 -8.55 -22.37 -2.20
N GLY A 11 -9.54 -21.85 -2.90
CA GLY A 11 -9.34 -20.78 -3.85
C GLY A 11 -8.98 -19.46 -3.15
N PRO A 12 -8.55 -18.45 -3.92
CA PRO A 12 -8.17 -17.15 -3.37
C PRO A 12 -9.31 -16.56 -2.53
N ARG A 13 -8.98 -16.11 -1.32
CA ARG A 13 -9.95 -15.38 -0.48
C ARG A 13 -10.37 -14.13 -1.25
N ARG A 14 -11.68 -13.82 -1.25
CA ARG A 14 -12.13 -12.48 -1.64
C ARG A 14 -11.35 -11.45 -0.83
N SER A 15 -10.68 -10.54 -1.53
CA SER A 15 -9.95 -9.46 -0.87
C SER A 15 -10.92 -8.58 -0.10
N THR A 16 -10.46 -8.08 1.04
CA THR A 16 -11.18 -7.06 1.82
C THR A 16 -10.63 -5.66 1.57
N ALA A 17 -9.77 -5.51 0.54
CA ALA A 17 -9.29 -4.22 0.08
C ALA A 17 -10.44 -3.40 -0.53
N TYR A 18 -10.61 -2.16 -0.08
CA TYR A 18 -11.56 -1.19 -0.64
C TYR A 18 -11.15 0.24 -0.27
N GLY A 19 -11.86 1.23 -0.83
CA GLY A 19 -11.62 2.65 -0.59
C GLY A 19 -10.37 3.18 -1.30
N TYR A 20 -10.02 4.44 -1.04
CA TYR A 20 -8.84 5.08 -1.65
C TYR A 20 -7.54 4.38 -1.26
N ALA A 21 -7.45 3.91 0.00
CA ALA A 21 -6.28 3.20 0.48
C ALA A 21 -6.12 1.80 -0.14
N GLN A 22 -7.20 1.17 -0.63
CA GLN A 22 -7.20 -0.27 -0.99
C GLN A 22 -6.64 -1.16 0.14
N ALA A 23 -6.79 -0.74 1.40
CA ALA A 23 -6.28 -1.47 2.56
C ALA A 23 -7.22 -2.61 2.97
N VAL A 24 -6.65 -3.78 3.28
CA VAL A 24 -7.40 -4.92 3.82
C VAL A 24 -7.80 -4.70 5.29
N ASN A 25 -8.81 -5.43 5.76
CA ASN A 25 -9.40 -5.23 7.09
C ASN A 25 -8.39 -5.30 8.24
N GLY A 26 -7.44 -6.23 8.18
CA GLY A 26 -6.41 -6.39 9.21
C GLY A 26 -5.53 -5.15 9.33
N THR A 27 -4.92 -4.72 8.22
CA THR A 27 -3.98 -3.59 8.20
C THR A 27 -4.63 -2.28 8.60
N TRP A 28 -5.87 -2.04 8.17
CA TRP A 28 -6.58 -0.84 8.58
C TRP A 28 -6.95 -0.83 10.06
N LYS A 29 -7.39 -1.98 10.60
CA LYS A 29 -7.70 -2.08 12.02
C LYS A 29 -6.46 -1.77 12.86
N GLU A 30 -5.31 -2.30 12.46
CA GLU A 30 -4.04 -2.00 13.13
C GLU A 30 -3.75 -0.49 13.15
N TYR A 31 -3.96 0.20 12.03
CA TYR A 31 -3.82 1.66 11.96
C TYR A 31 -4.80 2.39 12.89
N VAL A 32 -6.10 2.07 12.81
CA VAL A 32 -7.13 2.71 13.64
C VAL A 32 -6.80 2.55 15.12
N ASP A 33 -6.43 1.33 15.53
CA ASP A 33 -6.09 1.01 16.91
C ASP A 33 -4.79 1.73 17.34
N ARG A 34 -3.74 1.74 16.50
CA ARG A 34 -2.44 2.35 16.85
C ARG A 34 -2.41 3.87 16.77
N GLN A 35 -3.30 4.48 15.98
CA GLN A 35 -3.37 5.94 15.82
C GLN A 35 -4.54 6.55 16.60
N ASN A 36 -5.31 5.75 17.35
CA ASN A 36 -6.52 6.18 18.05
C ASN A 36 -7.55 6.86 17.12
N ARG A 37 -7.63 6.42 15.85
CA ARG A 37 -8.48 7.03 14.81
C ARG A 37 -9.78 6.26 14.60
N TRP A 38 -10.57 6.11 15.66
CA TRP A 38 -11.79 5.28 15.66
C TRP A 38 -12.84 5.67 14.61
N PHE A 39 -12.85 6.92 14.16
CA PHE A 39 -13.76 7.43 13.15
C PHE A 39 -13.16 7.50 11.75
N ALA A 40 -11.91 7.05 11.55
CA ALA A 40 -11.28 7.08 10.24
C ALA A 40 -11.98 6.11 9.27
N ARG A 41 -12.15 6.54 8.03
CA ARG A 41 -12.81 5.75 6.98
C ARG A 41 -11.90 5.55 5.78
N ARG A 42 -11.85 4.33 5.22
CA ARG A 42 -10.95 4.00 4.08
C ARG A 42 -11.33 4.67 2.77
N ASP A 43 -12.59 5.04 2.66
CA ASP A 43 -13.21 5.73 1.53
C ASP A 43 -13.18 7.26 1.72
N ASP A 44 -12.73 7.76 2.86
CA ASP A 44 -12.37 9.16 3.02
C ASP A 44 -10.95 9.40 2.53
N PHE A 45 -10.77 10.37 1.62
CA PHE A 45 -9.47 10.62 1.01
C PHE A 45 -8.41 11.07 2.04
N SER A 46 -8.80 11.92 3.00
CA SER A 46 -7.86 12.45 3.99
C SER A 46 -7.38 11.34 4.93
N ASP A 47 -8.30 10.52 5.43
CA ASP A 47 -7.95 9.37 6.27
C ASP A 47 -7.13 8.32 5.52
N ALA A 48 -7.42 8.10 4.23
CA ALA A 48 -6.68 7.17 3.41
C ALA A 48 -5.23 7.62 3.20
N ILE A 49 -4.99 8.90 2.90
CA ILE A 49 -3.62 9.40 2.71
C ILE A 49 -2.83 9.40 4.03
N ASP A 50 -3.46 9.71 5.16
CA ASP A 50 -2.82 9.58 6.48
C ASP A 50 -2.41 8.12 6.77
N PHE A 51 -3.29 7.17 6.48
CA PHE A 51 -2.99 5.75 6.58
C PHE A 51 -1.81 5.32 5.70
N ILE A 52 -1.75 5.79 4.44
CA ILE A 52 -0.64 5.49 3.53
C ILE A 52 0.69 6.03 4.11
N GLY A 53 0.68 7.26 4.63
CA GLY A 53 1.84 7.87 5.29
C GLY A 53 2.29 7.08 6.52
N TRP A 54 1.37 6.73 7.41
CA TRP A 54 1.62 5.90 8.58
C TRP A 54 2.21 4.53 8.20
N TYR A 55 1.65 3.88 7.17
CA TYR A 55 2.12 2.58 6.73
C TYR A 55 3.54 2.65 6.17
N HIS A 56 3.81 3.63 5.30
CA HIS A 56 5.14 3.82 4.71
C HIS A 56 6.18 4.19 5.76
N TYR A 57 5.85 5.04 6.74
CA TYR A 57 6.74 5.33 7.87
C TYR A 57 7.10 4.08 8.67
N GLY A 58 6.14 3.21 8.96
CA GLY A 58 6.43 1.93 9.60
C GLY A 58 7.31 1.02 8.73
N THR A 59 7.06 1.02 7.42
CA THR A 59 7.80 0.22 6.44
C THR A 59 9.26 0.67 6.30
N THR A 60 9.53 1.96 6.21
CA THR A 60 10.89 2.50 6.14
C THR A 60 11.69 2.16 7.40
N ARG A 61 11.06 2.25 8.58
CA ARG A 61 11.69 1.87 9.85
C ARG A 61 11.97 0.38 9.98
N GLU A 62 11.04 -0.47 9.56
CA GLU A 62 11.16 -1.92 9.72
C GLU A 62 12.13 -2.55 8.72
N LEU A 63 12.18 -2.02 7.49
CA LEU A 63 12.94 -2.62 6.39
C LEU A 63 14.15 -1.79 5.95
N GLY A 64 14.44 -0.67 6.63
CA GLY A 64 15.61 0.17 6.34
C GLY A 64 15.55 0.89 4.98
N MET A 65 14.35 1.02 4.40
CA MET A 65 14.16 1.68 3.11
C MET A 65 14.09 3.19 3.25
N ARG A 66 14.50 3.90 2.20
CA ARG A 66 14.34 5.35 2.13
C ARG A 66 12.86 5.70 1.89
N SER A 67 12.43 6.84 2.41
CA SER A 67 11.07 7.34 2.21
C SER A 67 10.78 7.82 0.77
N ASP A 68 11.82 8.04 -0.04
CA ASP A 68 11.73 8.41 -1.45
C ASP A 68 11.90 7.23 -2.41
N ASP A 69 12.08 6.01 -1.90
CA ASP A 69 12.17 4.79 -2.71
C ASP A 69 10.77 4.25 -3.03
N MET A 70 10.04 4.97 -3.89
CA MET A 70 8.65 4.65 -4.20
C MET A 70 8.49 3.25 -4.81
N ARG A 71 9.49 2.79 -5.57
CA ARG A 71 9.51 1.45 -6.15
C ARG A 71 9.39 0.38 -5.07
N ASN A 72 10.29 0.41 -4.08
CA ASN A 72 10.29 -0.60 -3.02
C ASN A 72 9.16 -0.38 -2.00
N LEU A 73 8.79 0.87 -1.74
CA LEU A 73 7.61 1.19 -0.92
C LEU A 73 6.32 0.61 -1.52
N TYR A 74 6.15 0.68 -2.84
CA TYR A 74 5.00 0.09 -3.53
C TYR A 74 5.01 -1.44 -3.46
N LEU A 75 6.17 -2.07 -3.69
CA LEU A 75 6.30 -3.53 -3.57
C LEU A 75 5.98 -4.00 -2.14
N ALA A 76 6.48 -3.28 -1.12
CA ALA A 76 6.18 -3.58 0.27
C ALA A 76 4.72 -3.33 0.64
N TYR A 77 4.09 -2.31 0.07
CA TYR A 77 2.66 -2.06 0.24
C TYR A 77 1.81 -3.18 -0.36
N HIS A 78 2.17 -3.64 -1.56
CA HIS A 78 1.44 -4.68 -2.28
C HIS A 78 1.60 -6.07 -1.63
N GLU A 79 2.84 -6.44 -1.27
CA GLU A 79 3.15 -7.76 -0.73
C GLU A 79 3.01 -7.85 0.80
N GLY A 80 2.94 -6.69 1.48
CA GLY A 80 3.19 -6.56 2.91
C GLY A 80 4.69 -6.61 3.24
N ARG A 81 5.09 -6.02 4.37
CA ARG A 81 6.50 -5.94 4.82
C ARG A 81 7.19 -7.30 4.87
N ALA A 82 6.54 -8.30 5.47
CA ALA A 82 7.09 -9.66 5.55
C ALA A 82 7.16 -10.38 4.19
N GLY A 83 6.23 -10.10 3.27
CA GLY A 83 6.26 -10.65 1.91
C GLY A 83 7.41 -10.05 1.10
N PHE A 84 7.58 -8.73 1.18
CA PHE A 84 8.69 -8.01 0.58
C PHE A 84 10.04 -8.48 1.11
N ALA A 85 10.19 -8.64 2.43
CA ALA A 85 11.42 -9.14 3.05
C ALA A 85 11.79 -10.57 2.58
N ARG A 86 10.79 -11.38 2.19
CA ARG A 86 10.99 -12.71 1.57
C ARG A 86 11.02 -12.67 0.04
N SER A 87 11.05 -11.47 -0.56
CA SER A 87 11.07 -11.25 -2.00
C SER A 87 9.93 -11.92 -2.78
N SER A 88 8.73 -12.04 -2.20
CA SER A 88 7.59 -12.70 -2.85
C SER A 88 7.09 -12.03 -4.14
N TYR A 89 7.54 -10.80 -4.41
CA TYR A 89 7.32 -10.09 -5.66
C TYR A 89 8.12 -10.68 -6.84
N LEU A 90 9.22 -11.40 -6.59
CA LEU A 90 10.02 -12.03 -7.65
C LEU A 90 9.22 -13.08 -8.44
N ALA A 91 8.25 -13.72 -7.78
CA ALA A 91 7.32 -14.64 -8.42
C ALA A 91 6.23 -13.94 -9.27
N LYS A 92 6.21 -12.60 -9.32
CA LYS A 92 5.21 -11.78 -10.02
C LYS A 92 5.88 -10.81 -10.99
N PRO A 93 6.35 -11.27 -12.18
CA PRO A 93 6.99 -10.39 -13.16
C PRO A 93 6.15 -9.17 -13.56
N TRP A 94 4.83 -9.34 -13.63
CA TRP A 94 3.89 -8.25 -13.91
C TRP A 94 3.94 -7.15 -12.84
N LEU A 95 4.16 -7.49 -11.57
CA LEU A 95 4.22 -6.54 -10.47
C LEU A 95 5.51 -5.74 -10.54
N ILE A 96 6.64 -6.42 -10.80
CA ILE A 96 7.94 -5.77 -11.04
C ILE A 96 7.84 -4.80 -12.23
N ALA A 97 7.22 -5.21 -13.34
CA ALA A 97 7.02 -4.33 -14.48
C ALA A 97 6.14 -3.12 -14.12
N TYR A 98 5.07 -3.33 -13.33
CA TYR A 98 4.18 -2.26 -12.90
C TYR A 98 4.88 -1.19 -12.06
N THR A 99 5.92 -1.55 -11.29
CA THR A 99 6.67 -0.57 -10.50
C THR A 99 7.28 0.55 -11.35
N GLY A 100 7.61 0.31 -12.63
CA GLY A 100 8.08 1.37 -13.52
C GLY A 100 7.02 2.44 -13.78
N LYS A 101 5.74 2.06 -13.83
CA LYS A 101 4.62 3.02 -13.92
C LYS A 101 4.47 3.83 -12.64
N VAL A 102 4.71 3.20 -11.49
CA VAL A 102 4.67 3.87 -10.18
C VAL A 102 5.76 4.93 -10.08
N GLU A 103 7.00 4.60 -10.49
CA GLU A 103 8.11 5.55 -10.53
C GLU A 103 7.83 6.75 -11.46
N GLN A 104 7.24 6.50 -12.65
CA GLN A 104 6.84 7.56 -13.57
C GLN A 104 5.75 8.47 -12.97
N THR A 105 4.76 7.88 -12.29
CA THR A 105 3.68 8.63 -11.65
C THR A 105 4.22 9.48 -10.50
N GLU A 106 5.13 8.93 -9.71
CA GLU A 106 5.80 9.66 -8.63
C GLU A 106 6.60 10.85 -9.16
N ALA A 107 7.40 10.65 -10.21
CA ALA A 107 8.18 11.72 -10.81
C ALA A 107 7.27 12.85 -11.35
N LEU A 108 6.16 12.49 -12.00
CA LEU A 108 5.16 13.44 -12.46
C LEU A 108 4.56 14.26 -11.30
N TYR A 109 4.11 13.60 -10.23
CA TYR A 109 3.53 14.28 -9.07
C TYR A 109 4.54 15.13 -8.32
N ARG A 110 5.81 14.71 -8.23
CA ARG A 110 6.90 15.50 -7.66
C ARG A 110 7.13 16.79 -8.45
N GLN A 111 7.11 16.72 -9.78
CA GLN A 111 7.22 17.88 -10.65
C GLN A 111 6.03 18.83 -10.46
N GLN A 112 4.80 18.30 -10.48
CA GLN A 112 3.58 19.07 -10.26
C GLN A 112 3.60 19.77 -8.89
N TYR A 113 4.00 19.05 -7.84
CA TYR A 113 4.11 19.59 -6.49
C TYR A 113 5.11 20.74 -6.40
N THR A 114 6.26 20.64 -7.07
CA THR A 114 7.25 21.72 -7.11
C THR A 114 6.72 22.98 -7.82
N GLY A 115 5.84 22.80 -8.81
CA GLY A 115 5.16 23.89 -9.52
C GLY A 115 3.91 24.42 -8.80
N CYS A 116 3.43 23.77 -7.75
CA CYS A 116 2.33 24.28 -6.94
C CYS A 116 2.80 25.46 -6.10
N THR A 117 2.53 26.68 -6.57
CA THR A 117 2.46 27.82 -5.67
C THR A 117 1.22 27.60 -4.81
N LEU A 118 1.40 27.30 -3.52
CA LEU A 118 0.32 27.52 -2.56
C LEU A 118 -0.13 28.96 -2.79
N ALA A 119 -1.37 29.16 -3.23
CA ALA A 119 -1.96 30.48 -3.23
C ALA A 119 -1.82 31.00 -1.79
N ARG A 120 -0.88 31.93 -1.60
CA ARG A 120 -0.65 32.60 -0.33
C ARG A 120 -1.84 33.49 -0.03
#